data_AF-A0A1Z9CL71-F1
#
_entry.id   AF-A0A1Z9CL71-F1
#
_cell.length_a   1.000
_cell.length_b   1.000
_cell.length_c   1.000
_cell.angle_alpha   90.00
_cell.angle_beta   90.00
_cell.angle_gamma   90.00
#
_symmetry.space_group_name_H-M   'P 1'
#
loop_
_entity.id
_entity.type
_entity.pdbx_description
1 polymer ?
#
loop_
_entity_poly.entity_id
_entity_poly.type
_entity_poly.pdbx_seq_one_letter_code
_entity_poly.pdbx_strand_id
1 'polypeptide(L)'
;MFKVLWIDDKFKELESLADNADDKGLELVGFESHQELVEEINSPRFNDYKAVILDGIYKENKNDIAAIDDDHIPLLKSIKFLEDQKSKGKRIDIVCLSGNADFKKVKNKEFETINKIPIFNKRNLKRFGSENEETVWEYLKEICESKADNDIQEKYKEPLTLFEEEYLGNKHKERVINILKEIDGPNFSEFHDLNSLRKVVEYIIQKLCDKGVLPNDKGFESQSNSRLNMTKRLFQNKHKHYILTPNSETIFSPLLKFIYCSLIDIIQDGSHAGNEMSLEVDNYVIKNKSNNYISKICAFQLLEFMNGTLGLMKEIENYNEVNFFKTKNIYNEEVVVTLEAPKNGSRGVLLSNEYGISTKDKDLKAGDMIKITESTDAIDWLKNFGCKYFITKYHKVKNTDF
;
A
#
# COMPACT_ATOMS: atom_id res chain seq x y z
N MET A 1 -0.99 -8.47 18.72
CA MET A 1 -1.28 -8.18 20.14
C MET A 1 -0.71 -6.82 20.48
N PHE A 2 -1.47 -5.92 21.10
CA PHE A 2 -0.98 -4.60 21.50
C PHE A 2 -0.56 -4.61 22.96
N LYS A 3 0.59 -4.02 23.29
CA LYS A 3 1.03 -3.87 24.68
C LYS A 3 0.39 -2.66 25.33
N VAL A 4 -0.16 -2.87 26.51
CA VAL A 4 -0.78 -1.85 27.35
C VAL A 4 -0.07 -1.86 28.71
N LEU A 5 0.43 -0.70 29.10
CA LEU A 5 1.08 -0.53 30.40
C LEU A 5 0.01 -0.52 31.48
N TRP A 6 0.13 -1.34 32.52
CA TRP A 6 -0.89 -1.47 33.56
C TRP A 6 -0.30 -1.18 34.95
N ILE A 7 -0.76 -0.11 35.59
CA ILE A 7 -0.33 0.28 36.95
C ILE A 7 -1.42 -0.10 37.95
N ASP A 8 -1.14 -1.09 38.79
CA ASP A 8 -2.07 -1.63 39.78
C ASP A 8 -1.24 -2.41 40.82
N ASP A 9 -1.34 -2.07 42.10
CA ASP A 9 -0.53 -2.70 43.15
C ASP A 9 -0.86 -4.19 43.36
N LYS A 10 -2.00 -4.63 42.84
CA LYS A 10 -2.52 -6.01 42.91
C LYS A 10 -2.62 -6.67 41.54
N PHE A 11 -1.95 -6.16 40.50
CA PHE A 11 -2.05 -6.71 39.14
C PHE A 11 -1.77 -8.23 39.09
N LYS A 12 -0.86 -8.71 39.93
CA LYS A 12 -0.50 -10.14 40.05
C LYS A 12 -1.64 -11.01 40.58
N GLU A 13 -2.57 -10.45 41.35
CA GLU A 13 -3.75 -11.16 41.88
C GLU A 13 -4.94 -11.12 40.91
N LEU A 14 -4.77 -10.43 39.78
CA LEU A 14 -5.84 -10.08 38.85
C LEU A 14 -5.67 -10.77 37.49
N GLU A 15 -5.19 -12.03 37.52
CA GLU A 15 -4.96 -12.86 36.33
C GLU A 15 -6.19 -12.89 35.40
N SER A 16 -7.40 -13.10 35.96
CA SER A 16 -8.63 -13.07 35.16
C SER A 16 -8.86 -11.77 34.36
N LEU A 17 -8.37 -10.61 34.81
CA LEU A 17 -8.46 -9.37 34.03
C LEU A 17 -7.45 -9.37 32.89
N ALA A 18 -6.24 -9.91 33.12
CA ALA A 18 -5.23 -10.07 32.09
C ALA A 18 -5.68 -11.07 31.01
N ASP A 19 -6.26 -12.21 31.40
CA ASP A 19 -6.79 -13.22 30.46
C ASP A 19 -7.89 -12.62 29.57
N ASN A 20 -8.82 -11.84 30.15
CA ASN A 20 -9.87 -11.18 29.38
C ASN A 20 -9.33 -10.12 28.39
N ALA A 21 -8.22 -9.46 28.73
CA ALA A 21 -7.56 -8.52 27.84
C ALA A 21 -6.83 -9.28 26.71
N ASP A 22 -6.19 -10.40 27.03
CA ASP A 22 -5.50 -11.29 26.08
C ASP A 22 -6.47 -11.84 25.02
N ASP A 23 -7.66 -12.31 25.45
CA ASP A 23 -8.76 -12.74 24.57
C ASP A 23 -9.20 -11.64 23.58
N LYS A 24 -8.93 -10.37 23.90
CA LYS A 24 -9.23 -9.21 23.05
C LYS A 24 -8.02 -8.74 22.23
N GLY A 25 -6.87 -9.40 22.37
CA GLY A 25 -5.62 -9.10 21.67
C GLY A 25 -4.77 -8.02 22.34
N LEU A 26 -4.93 -7.82 23.65
CA LEU A 26 -4.19 -6.86 24.47
C LEU A 26 -3.27 -7.58 25.47
N GLU A 27 -1.98 -7.25 25.46
CA GLU A 27 -0.99 -7.72 26.44
C GLU A 27 -0.87 -6.69 27.56
N LEU A 28 -1.31 -7.01 28.78
CA LEU A 28 -1.14 -6.13 29.93
C LEU A 28 0.25 -6.34 30.57
N VAL A 29 1.06 -5.29 30.63
CA VAL A 29 2.36 -5.31 31.29
C VAL A 29 2.26 -4.57 32.62
N GLY A 30 2.21 -5.34 33.70
CA GLY A 30 1.90 -4.86 35.05
C GLY A 30 3.09 -4.26 35.80
N PHE A 31 2.84 -3.18 36.52
CA PHE A 31 3.74 -2.55 37.50
C PHE A 31 2.95 -2.11 38.74
N GLU A 32 3.59 -2.05 39.90
CA GLU A 32 2.91 -1.84 41.19
C GLU A 32 2.87 -0.36 41.62
N SER A 33 3.68 0.50 41.00
CA SER A 33 3.94 1.85 41.53
C SER A 33 4.09 2.96 40.48
N HIS A 34 3.88 4.21 40.91
CA HIS A 34 4.20 5.39 40.12
C HIS A 34 5.68 5.46 39.75
N GLN A 35 6.58 5.09 40.67
CA GLN A 35 8.01 5.05 40.40
C GLN A 35 8.34 4.15 39.20
N GLU A 36 7.74 2.97 39.14
CA GLU A 36 7.91 2.04 38.02
C GLU A 36 7.36 2.57 36.71
N LEU A 37 6.21 3.26 36.74
CA LEU A 37 5.70 3.98 35.57
C LEU A 37 6.76 4.95 35.04
N VAL A 38 7.34 5.78 35.91
CA VAL A 38 8.35 6.77 35.50
C VAL A 38 9.59 6.09 34.91
N GLU A 39 10.05 4.99 35.52
CA GLU A 39 11.18 4.21 35.00
C GLU A 39 10.87 3.63 33.61
N GLU A 40 9.69 3.06 33.42
CA GLU A 40 9.31 2.41 32.15
C GLU A 40 9.08 3.42 31.02
N ILE A 41 8.44 4.56 31.29
CA ILE A 41 8.23 5.65 30.32
C ILE A 41 9.56 6.26 29.86
N ASN A 42 10.60 6.19 30.69
CA ASN A 42 11.95 6.63 30.34
C ASN A 42 12.82 5.54 29.71
N SER A 43 12.34 4.29 29.67
CA SER A 43 13.04 3.20 29.04
C SER A 43 12.91 3.23 27.50
N PRO A 44 13.84 2.59 26.76
CA PRO A 44 13.71 2.40 25.32
C PRO A 44 12.46 1.60 24.90
N ARG A 45 11.89 0.80 25.82
CA ARG A 45 10.72 -0.05 25.57
C ARG A 45 9.41 0.74 25.53
N PHE A 46 9.41 2.00 25.96
CA PHE A 46 8.19 2.81 26.02
C PHE A 46 7.40 2.83 24.69
N ASN A 47 8.11 2.81 23.56
CA ASN A 47 7.51 2.83 22.22
C ASN A 47 6.69 1.57 21.89
N ASP A 48 6.84 0.50 22.67
CA ASP A 48 6.07 -0.73 22.49
C ASP A 48 4.63 -0.58 23.03
N TYR A 49 4.40 0.35 23.96
CA TYR A 49 3.10 0.54 24.60
C TYR A 49 2.20 1.49 23.80
N LYS A 50 0.94 1.09 23.61
CA LYS A 50 -0.05 1.89 22.89
C LYS A 50 -0.96 2.70 23.82
N ALA A 51 -1.25 2.18 25.00
CA ALA A 51 -2.04 2.84 26.04
C ALA A 51 -1.51 2.52 27.44
N VAL A 52 -1.99 3.27 28.45
CA VAL A 52 -1.75 3.00 29.87
C VAL A 52 -3.06 2.90 30.65
N ILE A 53 -3.15 1.89 31.51
CA ILE A 53 -4.20 1.71 32.50
C ILE A 53 -3.65 2.09 33.87
N LEU A 54 -4.36 2.96 34.60
CA LEU A 54 -4.04 3.34 35.98
C LEU A 54 -5.17 2.87 36.91
N ASP A 55 -4.85 2.10 37.95
CA ASP A 55 -5.80 1.86 39.04
C ASP A 55 -6.07 3.18 39.80
N GLY A 56 -7.24 3.28 40.41
CA GLY A 56 -7.60 4.42 41.25
C GLY A 56 -6.70 4.58 42.47
N ILE A 57 -6.15 3.47 42.99
CA ILE A 57 -5.32 3.43 44.21
C ILE A 57 -4.17 2.44 43.95
N TYR A 58 -2.93 2.88 44.14
CA TYR A 58 -1.72 2.06 44.02
C TYR A 58 -0.54 2.76 44.73
N LYS A 59 0.64 2.14 44.74
CA LYS A 59 1.80 2.65 45.48
C LYS A 59 2.46 3.85 44.79
N GLU A 60 3.03 4.76 45.57
CA GLU A 60 3.91 5.80 44.99
C GLU A 60 5.27 5.20 44.63
N ASN A 61 5.95 4.56 45.59
CA ASN A 61 7.25 3.91 45.41
C ASN A 61 7.16 2.39 45.56
N LYS A 62 8.14 1.65 45.01
CA LYS A 62 8.19 0.17 45.06
C LYS A 62 8.11 -0.42 46.47
N ASN A 63 8.72 0.27 47.43
CA ASN A 63 8.84 -0.18 48.82
C ASN A 63 7.73 0.37 49.73
N ASP A 64 6.82 1.18 49.20
CA ASP A 64 5.74 1.73 50.00
C ASP A 64 4.70 0.66 50.31
N ILE A 65 4.08 0.77 51.49
CA ILE A 65 2.82 0.08 51.78
C ILE A 65 1.78 0.72 50.85
N ALA A 66 0.87 -0.10 50.31
CA ALA A 66 -0.23 0.38 49.49
C ALA A 66 -0.88 1.61 50.12
N ALA A 67 -1.23 2.59 49.27
CA ALA A 67 -1.94 3.79 49.70
C ALA A 67 -3.09 3.40 50.63
N ILE A 68 -3.20 4.08 51.77
CA ILE A 68 -4.31 3.90 52.71
C ILE A 68 -5.60 4.17 51.92
N ASP A 69 -6.63 3.33 52.11
CA ASP A 69 -7.93 3.48 51.45
C ASP A 69 -8.32 4.97 51.40
N ASP A 70 -8.47 5.51 50.18
CA ASP A 70 -8.78 6.91 49.80
C ASP A 70 -7.62 7.84 49.38
N ASP A 71 -6.35 7.42 49.41
CA ASP A 71 -5.25 8.25 48.88
C ASP A 71 -5.02 8.05 47.36
N HIS A 72 -5.56 8.98 46.57
CA HIS A 72 -5.43 9.03 45.10
C HIS A 72 -4.23 9.87 44.62
N ILE A 73 -3.30 10.25 45.51
CA ILE A 73 -2.12 11.05 45.15
C ILE A 73 -1.27 10.39 44.05
N PRO A 74 -0.98 9.06 44.09
CA PRO A 74 -0.16 8.40 43.05
C PRO A 74 -0.79 8.45 41.66
N LEU A 75 -2.12 8.31 41.58
CA LEU A 75 -2.90 8.47 40.35
C LEU A 75 -2.73 9.88 39.78
N LEU A 76 -2.93 10.91 40.61
CA LEU A 76 -2.78 12.30 40.20
C LEU A 76 -1.36 12.62 39.72
N LYS A 77 -0.33 12.14 40.43
CA LYS A 77 1.08 12.31 40.04
C LYS A 77 1.36 11.67 38.69
N SER A 78 0.83 10.47 38.46
CA SER A 78 1.03 9.74 37.20
C SER A 78 0.35 10.44 36.03
N ILE A 79 -0.87 10.94 36.20
CA ILE A 79 -1.58 11.68 35.15
C ILE A 79 -0.84 12.98 34.82
N LYS A 80 -0.43 13.75 35.83
CA LYS A 80 0.36 14.99 35.63
C LYS A 80 1.68 14.68 34.91
N PHE A 81 2.36 13.61 35.29
CA PHE A 81 3.59 13.16 34.64
C PHE A 81 3.36 12.79 33.17
N LEU A 82 2.34 11.99 32.87
CA LEU A 82 2.04 11.55 31.50
C LEU A 82 1.61 12.71 30.59
N GLU A 83 0.86 13.68 31.10
CA GLU A 83 0.54 14.92 30.37
C GLU A 83 1.78 15.77 30.10
N ASP A 84 2.72 15.87 31.04
CA ASP A 84 4.02 16.51 30.80
C ASP A 84 4.82 15.77 29.71
N GLN A 85 4.84 14.44 29.72
CA GLN A 85 5.51 13.64 28.68
C GLN A 85 4.87 13.83 27.29
N LYS A 86 3.55 13.98 27.23
CA LYS A 86 2.82 14.29 25.99
C LYS A 86 3.31 15.59 25.35
N SER A 87 3.59 16.62 26.15
CA SER A 87 4.16 17.89 25.68
C SER A 87 5.57 17.74 25.10
N LYS A 88 6.31 16.69 25.51
CA LYS A 88 7.66 16.34 25.04
C LYS A 88 7.65 15.38 23.85
N GLY A 89 6.49 15.12 23.26
CA GLY A 89 6.32 14.22 22.11
C GLY A 89 6.10 12.74 22.47
N LYS A 90 6.18 12.36 23.75
CA LYS A 90 5.86 11.01 24.23
C LYS A 90 4.36 10.89 24.49
N ARG A 91 3.59 10.59 23.46
CA ARG A 91 2.11 10.50 23.54
C ARG A 91 1.66 9.08 23.90
N ILE A 92 0.87 8.94 24.96
CA ILE A 92 0.18 7.70 25.33
C ILE A 92 -1.20 8.02 25.88
N ASP A 93 -2.19 7.24 25.46
CA ASP A 93 -3.56 7.41 25.92
C ASP A 93 -3.74 6.77 27.30
N ILE A 94 -4.46 7.49 28.17
CA ILE A 94 -4.63 7.14 29.57
C ILE A 94 -6.04 6.63 29.78
N VAL A 95 -6.18 5.51 30.47
CA VAL A 95 -7.44 4.95 30.94
C VAL A 95 -7.31 4.69 32.43
N CYS A 96 -8.35 5.00 33.21
CA CYS A 96 -8.40 4.65 34.61
C CYS A 96 -9.36 3.48 34.83
N LEU A 97 -8.92 2.47 35.58
CA LEU A 97 -9.72 1.30 35.91
C LEU A 97 -9.78 1.15 37.43
N SER A 98 -10.91 1.50 38.05
CA SER A 98 -11.00 1.52 39.51
C SER A 98 -12.20 0.75 40.07
N GLY A 99 -12.03 0.15 41.24
CA GLY A 99 -13.13 -0.46 42.00
C GLY A 99 -14.02 0.56 42.73
N ASN A 100 -13.54 1.79 42.93
CA ASN A 100 -14.27 2.88 43.55
C ASN A 100 -14.02 4.20 42.79
N ALA A 101 -15.06 4.76 42.15
CA ALA A 101 -14.96 6.03 41.43
C ALA A 101 -15.24 7.27 42.32
N ASP A 102 -15.19 7.11 43.64
CA ASP A 102 -15.49 8.19 44.60
C ASP A 102 -14.54 9.40 44.48
N PHE A 103 -13.35 9.24 43.90
CA PHE A 103 -12.47 10.36 43.55
C PHE A 103 -13.10 11.36 42.57
N LYS A 104 -14.12 10.97 41.79
CA LYS A 104 -14.91 11.91 40.96
C LYS A 104 -15.71 12.92 41.79
N LYS A 105 -16.02 12.58 43.06
CA LYS A 105 -16.79 13.44 43.97
C LYS A 105 -15.92 14.48 44.68
N VAL A 106 -14.60 14.33 44.60
CA VAL A 106 -13.64 15.27 45.19
C VAL A 106 -13.63 16.55 44.35
N LYS A 107 -14.30 17.60 44.86
CA LYS A 107 -14.25 18.96 44.29
C LYS A 107 -12.90 19.62 44.59
N ASN A 108 -11.85 19.11 43.95
CA ASN A 108 -10.51 19.69 43.99
C ASN A 108 -10.06 20.02 42.56
N LYS A 109 -9.56 21.25 42.33
CA LYS A 109 -9.04 21.69 41.03
C LYS A 109 -7.97 20.75 40.48
N GLU A 110 -7.21 20.11 41.36
CA GLU A 110 -6.18 19.15 40.94
C GLU A 110 -6.77 17.88 40.32
N PHE A 111 -7.99 17.50 40.70
CA PHE A 111 -8.71 16.32 40.18
C PHE A 111 -9.53 16.64 38.92
N GLU A 112 -9.59 17.89 38.47
CA GLU A 112 -10.28 18.26 37.22
C GLU A 112 -9.65 17.58 35.99
N THR A 113 -8.35 17.33 36.01
CA THR A 113 -7.65 16.61 34.94
C THR A 113 -8.06 15.13 34.89
N ILE A 114 -8.30 14.52 36.06
CA ILE A 114 -8.77 13.13 36.17
C ILE A 114 -10.18 12.98 35.57
N ASN A 115 -11.04 13.99 35.73
CA ASN A 115 -12.39 13.98 35.17
C ASN A 115 -12.44 14.00 33.63
N LYS A 116 -11.31 14.31 32.96
CA LYS A 116 -11.19 14.26 31.49
C LYS A 116 -10.75 12.90 30.96
N ILE A 117 -10.35 11.99 31.84
CA ILE A 117 -9.84 10.67 31.49
C ILE A 117 -11.00 9.65 31.54
N PRO A 118 -11.08 8.73 30.57
CA PRO A 118 -12.00 7.59 30.63
C PRO A 118 -11.79 6.77 31.91
N ILE A 119 -12.85 6.60 32.69
CA ILE A 119 -12.82 5.87 33.97
C ILE A 119 -13.83 4.72 33.93
N PHE A 120 -13.32 3.50 34.05
CA PHE A 120 -14.10 2.27 34.03
C PHE A 120 -14.17 1.65 35.44
N ASN A 121 -15.30 1.01 35.75
CA ASN A 121 -15.51 0.36 37.03
C ASN A 121 -15.09 -1.12 37.00
N LYS A 122 -14.03 -1.46 37.74
CA LYS A 122 -13.47 -2.82 37.86
C LYS A 122 -14.47 -3.84 38.41
N ARG A 123 -15.47 -3.41 39.20
CA ARG A 123 -16.54 -4.28 39.73
C ARG A 123 -17.57 -4.67 38.67
N ASN A 124 -17.80 -3.81 37.68
CA ASN A 124 -18.75 -4.09 36.60
C ASN A 124 -18.16 -5.08 35.59
N LEU A 125 -16.82 -5.12 35.45
CA LEU A 125 -16.15 -6.11 34.60
C LEU A 125 -16.37 -7.56 35.06
N LYS A 126 -16.65 -7.80 36.35
CA LYS A 126 -16.93 -9.14 36.88
C LYS A 126 -18.36 -9.63 36.59
N ARG A 127 -19.27 -8.74 36.18
CA ARG A 127 -20.64 -9.09 35.79
C ARG A 127 -20.73 -9.17 34.27
N PHE A 128 -20.10 -10.19 33.70
CA PHE A 128 -20.23 -10.51 32.28
C PHE A 128 -21.71 -10.82 31.97
N GLY A 129 -22.39 -9.93 31.24
CA GLY A 129 -23.71 -10.22 30.67
C GLY A 129 -24.82 -9.17 30.83
N SER A 130 -24.54 -7.89 31.12
CA SER A 130 -25.58 -6.84 31.01
C SER A 130 -25.29 -5.84 29.90
N GLU A 131 -26.30 -5.63 29.06
CA GLU A 131 -26.31 -5.07 27.70
C GLU A 131 -26.03 -3.56 27.54
N ASN A 132 -25.20 -2.92 28.38
CA ASN A 132 -24.80 -1.53 28.12
C ASN A 132 -23.28 -1.35 27.95
N GLU A 133 -22.94 -0.89 26.73
CA GLU A 133 -21.90 0.10 26.37
C GLU A 133 -20.42 -0.22 26.72
N GLU A 134 -19.63 -0.52 25.66
CA GLU A 134 -18.15 -0.62 25.59
C GLU A 134 -17.43 -1.26 26.78
N THR A 135 -16.99 -2.51 26.62
CA THR A 135 -16.02 -3.08 27.57
C THR A 135 -14.74 -2.23 27.56
N VAL A 136 -14.08 -2.06 28.71
CA VAL A 136 -12.78 -1.34 28.79
C VAL A 136 -11.77 -1.91 27.79
N TRP A 137 -11.87 -3.20 27.48
CA TRP A 137 -11.03 -3.88 26.51
C TRP A 137 -11.34 -3.50 25.07
N GLU A 138 -12.61 -3.34 24.69
CA GLU A 138 -13.01 -2.82 23.37
C GLU A 138 -12.55 -1.38 23.20
N TYR A 139 -12.75 -0.54 24.22
CA TYR A 139 -12.27 0.84 24.23
C TYR A 139 -10.74 0.94 24.09
N LEU A 140 -10.00 0.15 24.87
CA LEU A 140 -8.53 0.10 24.78
C LEU A 140 -8.06 -0.43 23.43
N LYS A 141 -8.75 -1.44 22.87
CA LYS A 141 -8.45 -1.97 21.56
C LYS A 141 -8.63 -0.90 20.48
N GLU A 142 -9.72 -0.15 20.51
CA GLU A 142 -9.97 0.95 19.57
C GLU A 142 -8.89 2.04 19.68
N ILE A 143 -8.50 2.43 20.90
CA ILE A 143 -7.38 3.37 21.12
C ILE A 143 -6.09 2.83 20.48
N CYS A 144 -5.77 1.57 20.73
CA CYS A 144 -4.54 0.96 20.23
C CYS A 144 -4.53 0.86 18.70
N GLU A 145 -5.67 0.48 18.10
CA GLU A 145 -5.86 0.43 16.65
C GLU A 145 -5.75 1.83 16.04
N SER A 146 -6.48 2.81 16.56
CA SER A 146 -6.42 4.22 16.11
C SER A 146 -4.99 4.79 16.16
N LYS A 147 -4.25 4.49 17.23
CA LYS A 147 -2.85 4.90 17.34
C LYS A 147 -1.96 4.21 16.31
N ALA A 148 -2.15 2.91 16.06
CA ALA A 148 -1.42 2.20 15.01
C ALA A 148 -1.72 2.79 13.62
N ASP A 149 -2.96 3.17 13.34
CA ASP A 149 -3.36 3.85 12.12
C ASP A 149 -2.65 5.19 11.97
N ASN A 150 -2.59 5.98 13.04
CA ASN A 150 -1.89 7.27 13.05
C ASN A 150 -0.38 7.10 12.86
N ASP A 151 0.24 6.11 13.51
CA ASP A 151 1.67 5.81 13.37
C ASP A 151 2.00 5.45 11.91
N ILE A 152 1.18 4.61 11.26
CA ILE A 152 1.32 4.26 9.85
C ILE A 152 1.09 5.48 8.94
N GLN A 153 0.05 6.28 9.22
CA GLN A 153 -0.25 7.47 8.44
C GLN A 153 0.87 8.51 8.49
N GLU A 154 1.47 8.72 9.66
CA GLU A 154 2.60 9.66 9.79
C GLU A 154 3.87 9.10 9.13
N LYS A 155 4.18 7.82 9.35
CA LYS A 155 5.36 7.17 8.75
C LYS A 155 5.32 7.17 7.21
N TYR A 156 4.13 6.97 6.63
CA TYR A 156 3.91 6.88 5.19
C TYR A 156 3.12 8.07 4.64
N LYS A 157 3.23 9.23 5.30
CA LYS A 157 2.46 10.43 4.97
C LYS A 157 2.56 10.82 3.51
N GLU A 158 3.78 10.89 2.98
CA GLU A 158 4.05 11.31 1.61
C GLU A 158 3.36 10.42 0.57
N PRO A 159 3.56 9.10 0.53
CA PRO A 159 2.84 8.24 -0.42
C PRO A 159 1.31 8.26 -0.19
N LEU A 160 0.84 8.38 1.06
CA LEU A 160 -0.59 8.43 1.36
C LEU A 160 -1.29 9.73 0.92
N THR A 161 -0.55 10.83 0.81
CA THR A 161 -1.08 12.10 0.26
C THR A 161 -1.63 11.91 -1.16
N LEU A 162 -1.14 10.95 -1.94
CA LEU A 162 -1.68 10.63 -3.27
C LEU A 162 -3.20 10.33 -3.26
N PHE A 163 -3.75 9.85 -2.15
CA PHE A 163 -5.18 9.55 -2.01
C PHE A 163 -6.01 10.70 -1.40
N GLU A 164 -5.48 11.91 -1.36
CA GLU A 164 -6.27 13.10 -1.06
C GLU A 164 -7.18 13.47 -2.25
N GLU A 165 -8.28 14.18 -1.97
CA GLU A 165 -9.32 14.51 -2.97
C GLU A 165 -8.78 15.30 -4.17
N GLU A 166 -7.76 16.13 -3.98
CA GLU A 166 -7.13 16.90 -5.04
C GLU A 166 -6.38 16.04 -6.08
N TYR A 167 -5.90 14.85 -5.68
CA TYR A 167 -5.13 13.97 -6.54
C TYR A 167 -5.97 12.80 -7.08
N LEU A 168 -6.01 11.69 -6.34
CA LEU A 168 -6.72 10.47 -6.75
C LEU A 168 -8.06 10.27 -6.04
N GLY A 169 -8.31 10.97 -4.93
CA GLY A 169 -9.43 10.70 -4.03
C GLY A 169 -9.22 9.49 -3.11
N ASN A 170 -10.07 9.37 -2.09
CA ASN A 170 -9.81 8.50 -0.94
C ASN A 170 -10.16 7.00 -1.10
N LYS A 171 -10.71 6.57 -2.25
CA LYS A 171 -11.31 5.23 -2.46
C LYS A 171 -10.45 4.05 -1.99
N HIS A 172 -9.13 4.11 -2.18
CA HIS A 172 -8.21 3.03 -1.83
C HIS A 172 -7.26 3.37 -0.68
N LYS A 173 -7.43 4.51 -0.01
CA LYS A 173 -6.55 4.95 1.09
C LYS A 173 -6.51 3.93 2.23
N GLU A 174 -7.67 3.47 2.68
CA GLU A 174 -7.79 2.47 3.76
C GLU A 174 -7.14 1.14 3.38
N ARG A 175 -7.30 0.69 2.13
CA ARG A 175 -6.64 -0.53 1.63
C ARG A 175 -5.11 -0.42 1.72
N VAL A 176 -4.55 0.74 1.35
CA VAL A 176 -3.10 0.96 1.46
C VAL A 176 -2.67 0.99 2.92
N ILE A 177 -3.42 1.65 3.80
CA ILE A 177 -3.13 1.63 5.24
C ILE A 177 -3.11 0.19 5.78
N ASN A 178 -4.06 -0.66 5.39
CA ASN A 178 -4.11 -2.05 5.84
C ASN A 178 -2.91 -2.86 5.34
N ILE A 179 -2.52 -2.70 4.06
CA ILE A 179 -1.29 -3.29 3.53
C ILE A 179 -0.07 -2.85 4.34
N LEU A 180 0.01 -1.56 4.69
CA LEU A 180 1.13 -1.00 5.45
C LEU A 180 1.20 -1.56 6.87
N LYS A 181 0.05 -1.70 7.55
CA LYS A 181 -0.03 -2.35 8.86
C LYS A 181 0.47 -3.80 8.81
N GLU A 182 0.18 -4.52 7.74
CA GLU A 182 0.59 -5.92 7.59
C GLU A 182 2.11 -6.05 7.34
N ILE A 183 2.73 -5.16 6.55
CA ILE A 183 4.18 -5.24 6.26
C ILE A 183 5.08 -4.70 7.38
N ASP A 184 4.56 -3.83 8.23
CA ASP A 184 5.23 -3.27 9.40
C ASP A 184 4.87 -3.97 10.71
N GLY A 185 3.76 -4.72 10.71
CA GLY A 185 3.25 -5.40 11.88
C GLY A 185 4.05 -6.65 12.26
N PRO A 186 3.88 -7.12 13.51
CA PRO A 186 4.54 -8.33 13.99
C PRO A 186 4.09 -9.61 13.25
N ASN A 187 2.91 -9.59 12.60
CA ASN A 187 2.32 -10.73 11.89
C ASN A 187 2.62 -10.73 10.38
N PHE A 188 3.68 -10.05 9.95
CA PHE A 188 4.09 -9.98 8.55
C PHE A 188 4.19 -11.34 7.84
N SER A 189 4.48 -12.41 8.59
CA SER A 189 4.57 -13.79 8.08
C SER A 189 3.27 -14.35 7.49
N GLU A 190 2.16 -13.61 7.50
CA GLU A 190 0.87 -14.03 6.90
C GLU A 190 0.43 -13.19 5.69
N PHE A 191 1.14 -12.11 5.36
CA PHE A 191 0.75 -11.21 4.27
C PHE A 191 1.04 -11.78 2.86
N HIS A 192 -0.02 -12.17 2.15
CA HIS A 192 0.03 -12.70 0.78
C HIS A 192 -0.95 -12.01 -0.18
N ASP A 193 -1.55 -10.88 0.20
CA ASP A 193 -2.63 -10.26 -0.59
C ASP A 193 -2.11 -9.41 -1.77
N LEU A 194 -1.51 -10.10 -2.74
CA LEU A 194 -1.08 -9.52 -4.02
C LEU A 194 -2.26 -8.94 -4.83
N ASN A 195 -3.48 -9.42 -4.59
CA ASN A 195 -4.68 -8.90 -5.22
C ASN A 195 -5.05 -7.51 -4.69
N SER A 196 -4.89 -7.25 -3.39
CA SER A 196 -5.07 -5.91 -2.83
C SER A 196 -4.06 -4.92 -3.41
N LEU A 197 -2.79 -5.31 -3.54
CA LEU A 197 -1.76 -4.50 -4.24
C LEU A 197 -2.18 -4.20 -5.69
N ARG A 198 -2.59 -5.23 -6.44
CA ARG A 198 -3.07 -5.10 -7.83
C ARG A 198 -4.20 -4.09 -7.96
N LYS A 199 -5.23 -4.17 -7.11
CA LYS A 199 -6.37 -3.26 -7.16
C LYS A 199 -5.97 -1.80 -6.90
N VAL A 200 -4.97 -1.56 -6.06
CA VAL A 200 -4.44 -0.20 -5.85
C VAL A 200 -3.77 0.31 -7.12
N VAL A 201 -2.91 -0.49 -7.76
CA VAL A 201 -2.25 -0.11 -9.01
C VAL A 201 -3.26 0.11 -10.14
N GLU A 202 -4.28 -0.74 -10.26
CA GLU A 202 -5.37 -0.58 -11.25
C GLU A 202 -6.07 0.76 -11.09
N TYR A 203 -6.35 1.17 -9.85
CA TYR A 203 -6.95 2.47 -9.56
C TYR A 203 -6.05 3.64 -9.94
N ILE A 204 -4.75 3.57 -9.61
CA ILE A 204 -3.78 4.60 -9.98
C ILE A 204 -3.72 4.74 -11.51
N ILE A 205 -3.64 3.63 -12.24
CA ILE A 205 -3.62 3.63 -13.71
C ILE A 205 -4.92 4.21 -14.28
N GLN A 206 -6.08 3.84 -13.73
CA GLN A 206 -7.36 4.40 -14.15
C GLN A 206 -7.36 5.91 -14.02
N LYS A 207 -6.91 6.45 -12.87
CA LYS A 207 -6.88 7.90 -12.64
C LYS A 207 -5.87 8.62 -13.54
N LEU A 208 -4.74 8.01 -13.86
CA LEU A 208 -3.79 8.54 -14.83
C LEU A 208 -4.39 8.63 -16.24
N CYS A 209 -5.20 7.64 -16.64
CA CYS A 209 -5.96 7.71 -17.88
C CYS A 209 -7.02 8.82 -17.83
N ASP A 210 -7.76 8.93 -16.73
CA ASP A 210 -8.82 9.94 -16.58
C ASP A 210 -8.27 11.37 -16.63
N LYS A 211 -7.04 11.59 -16.14
CA LYS A 211 -6.32 12.87 -16.21
C LYS A 211 -5.53 13.07 -17.52
N GLY A 212 -5.64 12.17 -18.49
CA GLY A 212 -4.95 12.29 -19.79
C GLY A 212 -3.43 12.09 -19.74
N VAL A 213 -2.89 11.59 -18.63
CA VAL A 213 -1.46 11.24 -18.52
C VAL A 213 -1.14 9.96 -19.29
N LEU A 214 -2.09 9.04 -19.31
CA LEU A 214 -2.09 7.82 -20.10
C LEU A 214 -3.24 7.85 -21.10
N PRO A 215 -3.16 7.09 -22.22
CA PRO A 215 -4.27 6.99 -23.15
C PRO A 215 -5.54 6.44 -22.46
N ASN A 216 -6.71 6.97 -22.82
CA ASN A 216 -8.00 6.57 -22.23
C ASN A 216 -9.04 6.19 -23.30
N ASP A 217 -8.58 5.71 -24.44
CA ASP A 217 -9.43 5.30 -25.56
C ASP A 217 -9.48 3.77 -25.72
N LYS A 218 -10.36 3.32 -26.63
CA LYS A 218 -10.56 1.89 -26.94
C LYS A 218 -9.33 1.20 -27.52
N GLY A 219 -8.36 1.94 -28.05
CA GLY A 219 -7.08 1.40 -28.52
C GLY A 219 -6.13 1.04 -27.36
N PHE A 220 -6.35 1.63 -26.19
CA PHE A 220 -5.65 1.32 -24.94
C PHE A 220 -6.39 0.30 -24.07
N GLU A 221 -7.71 0.20 -24.19
CA GLU A 221 -8.52 -0.86 -23.60
C GLU A 221 -8.93 -1.91 -24.64
N SER A 222 -8.17 -3.00 -24.77
CA SER A 222 -8.64 -4.14 -25.58
C SER A 222 -9.48 -5.09 -24.73
N GLN A 223 -10.53 -5.69 -25.32
CA GLN A 223 -11.40 -6.69 -24.66
C GLN A 223 -10.65 -7.84 -23.97
N SER A 224 -9.40 -8.11 -24.36
CA SER A 224 -8.59 -9.21 -23.85
C SER A 224 -7.40 -8.81 -22.96
N ASN A 225 -7.14 -7.52 -22.73
CA ASN A 225 -5.99 -7.08 -21.91
C ASN A 225 -6.37 -5.99 -20.93
N SER A 226 -5.97 -6.17 -19.66
CA SER A 226 -6.10 -5.15 -18.62
C SER A 226 -5.26 -3.91 -18.94
N ARG A 227 -5.71 -2.73 -18.49
CA ARG A 227 -4.97 -1.46 -18.58
C ARG A 227 -3.55 -1.58 -18.03
N LEU A 228 -3.36 -2.40 -16.98
CA LEU A 228 -2.05 -2.70 -16.41
C LEU A 228 -1.06 -3.23 -17.46
N ASN A 229 -1.48 -4.21 -18.25
CA ASN A 229 -0.64 -4.81 -19.29
C ASN A 229 -0.38 -3.84 -20.44
N MET A 230 -1.34 -2.97 -20.76
CA MET A 230 -1.17 -1.96 -21.81
C MET A 230 -0.21 -0.86 -21.37
N THR A 231 -0.31 -0.37 -20.13
CA THR A 231 0.66 0.55 -19.52
C THR A 231 2.05 -0.07 -19.48
N LYS A 232 2.18 -1.33 -19.07
CA LYS A 232 3.46 -2.05 -19.07
C LYS A 232 4.07 -2.09 -20.47
N ARG A 233 3.27 -2.43 -21.50
CA ARG A 233 3.74 -2.41 -22.90
C ARG A 233 4.13 -1.00 -23.34
N LEU A 234 3.39 0.03 -22.94
CA LEU A 234 3.71 1.42 -23.27
C LEU A 234 5.05 1.85 -22.64
N PHE A 235 5.27 1.56 -21.36
CA PHE A 235 6.51 1.86 -20.65
C PHE A 235 7.72 1.10 -21.21
N GLN A 236 7.51 -0.07 -21.81
CA GLN A 236 8.54 -0.83 -22.52
C GLN A 236 8.68 -0.42 -24.00
N ASN A 237 7.95 0.60 -24.47
CA ASN A 237 7.87 1.00 -25.88
C ASN A 237 7.43 -0.12 -26.84
N LYS A 238 6.66 -1.08 -26.33
CA LYS A 238 6.10 -2.24 -27.04
C LYS A 238 4.59 -2.12 -27.31
N HIS A 239 3.97 -0.99 -26.97
CA HIS A 239 2.54 -0.79 -27.27
C HIS A 239 2.31 -0.71 -28.79
N LYS A 240 1.21 -1.28 -29.27
CA LYS A 240 0.92 -1.37 -30.71
C LYS A 240 0.58 -0.01 -31.31
N HIS A 241 -0.18 0.81 -30.58
CA HIS A 241 -0.77 2.04 -31.09
C HIS A 241 -0.19 3.32 -30.47
N TYR A 242 0.59 3.21 -29.40
CA TYR A 242 1.08 4.37 -28.66
C TYR A 242 2.59 4.28 -28.48
N ILE A 243 3.24 5.44 -28.45
CA ILE A 243 4.58 5.60 -27.92
C ILE A 243 4.60 6.76 -26.96
N LEU A 244 5.49 6.67 -25.98
CA LEU A 244 5.78 7.77 -25.09
C LEU A 244 6.54 8.88 -25.84
N THR A 245 6.26 10.13 -25.51
CA THR A 245 7.01 11.28 -26.02
C THR A 245 8.23 11.54 -25.12
N PRO A 246 9.23 12.33 -25.57
CA PRO A 246 10.34 12.76 -24.71
C PRO A 246 9.86 13.46 -23.43
N ASN A 247 8.74 14.19 -23.49
CA ASN A 247 8.13 14.85 -22.33
C ASN A 247 7.62 13.86 -21.28
N SER A 248 7.45 12.58 -21.62
CA SER A 248 7.11 11.56 -20.62
C SER A 248 8.27 11.26 -19.67
N GLU A 249 9.52 11.56 -20.03
CA GLU A 249 10.68 11.22 -19.21
C GLU A 249 10.83 12.14 -18.00
N THR A 250 10.26 13.35 -18.06
CA THR A 250 10.20 14.27 -16.91
C THR A 250 9.29 13.75 -15.81
N ILE A 251 8.43 12.80 -16.13
CA ILE A 251 7.35 12.31 -15.26
C ILE A 251 7.54 10.84 -14.91
N PHE A 252 7.73 10.01 -15.94
CA PHE A 252 7.99 8.59 -15.82
C PHE A 252 9.47 8.36 -16.07
N SER A 253 10.26 8.51 -15.00
CA SER A 253 11.68 8.20 -15.05
C SER A 253 11.87 6.72 -15.49
N PRO A 254 13.01 6.39 -16.13
CA PRO A 254 13.32 5.00 -16.47
C PRO A 254 13.22 4.04 -15.26
N LEU A 255 13.59 4.53 -14.06
CA LEU A 255 13.46 3.78 -12.82
C LEU A 255 11.98 3.54 -12.45
N LEU A 256 11.13 4.56 -12.51
CA LEU A 256 9.70 4.43 -12.20
C LEU A 256 9.01 3.45 -13.17
N LYS A 257 9.37 3.52 -14.45
CA LYS A 257 8.90 2.58 -15.49
C LYS A 257 9.33 1.14 -15.16
N PHE A 258 10.59 0.94 -14.75
CA PHE A 258 11.11 -0.37 -14.35
C PHE A 258 10.38 -0.92 -13.12
N ILE A 259 10.24 -0.11 -12.06
CA ILE A 259 9.54 -0.48 -10.82
C ILE A 259 8.11 -0.90 -11.13
N TYR A 260 7.39 -0.10 -11.92
CA TYR A 260 6.05 -0.45 -12.38
C TYR A 260 6.03 -1.79 -13.11
N CYS A 261 6.90 -1.98 -14.11
CA CYS A 261 6.92 -3.22 -14.88
C CYS A 261 7.18 -4.45 -14.01
N SER A 262 8.16 -4.37 -13.10
CA SER A 262 8.49 -5.44 -12.15
C SER A 262 7.33 -5.72 -11.21
N LEU A 263 6.68 -4.68 -10.69
CA LEU A 263 5.53 -4.82 -9.80
C LEU A 263 4.38 -5.53 -10.50
N ILE A 264 4.03 -5.11 -11.73
CA ILE A 264 2.97 -5.74 -12.54
C ILE A 264 3.29 -7.20 -12.83
N ASP A 265 4.53 -7.53 -13.18
CA ASP A 265 4.95 -8.91 -13.42
C ASP A 265 4.66 -9.80 -12.22
N ILE A 266 4.97 -9.36 -11.01
CA ILE A 266 4.79 -10.17 -9.81
C ILE A 266 3.32 -10.23 -9.38
N ILE A 267 2.62 -9.09 -9.29
CA ILE A 267 1.26 -9.07 -8.74
C ILE A 267 0.23 -9.65 -9.69
N GLN A 268 0.43 -9.54 -11.01
CA GLN A 268 -0.43 -10.26 -11.95
C GLN A 268 -0.15 -11.75 -11.87
N ASP A 269 1.13 -12.14 -11.82
CA ASP A 269 1.48 -13.54 -11.75
C ASP A 269 0.90 -14.20 -10.47
N GLY A 270 1.09 -13.57 -9.32
CA GLY A 270 0.58 -14.09 -8.05
C GLY A 270 -0.92 -13.88 -7.78
N SER A 271 -1.67 -13.18 -8.65
CA SER A 271 -3.13 -12.99 -8.47
C SER A 271 -4.00 -13.89 -9.34
N HIS A 272 -3.42 -14.63 -10.29
CA HIS A 272 -4.15 -15.66 -11.03
C HIS A 272 -3.76 -17.05 -10.52
N ALA A 273 -4.75 -17.81 -10.05
CA ALA A 273 -4.54 -19.22 -9.71
C ALA A 273 -4.41 -20.04 -11.00
N GLY A 274 -3.24 -20.66 -11.25
CA GLY A 274 -3.06 -21.56 -12.39
C GLY A 274 -1.60 -21.85 -12.77
N ASN A 275 -1.38 -23.01 -13.39
CA ASN A 275 -0.05 -23.58 -13.71
C ASN A 275 0.60 -23.04 -15.01
N GLU A 276 0.10 -21.96 -15.61
CA GLU A 276 0.56 -21.47 -16.93
C GLU A 276 1.24 -20.09 -16.89
N MET A 277 1.77 -19.73 -15.72
CA MET A 277 2.24 -18.39 -15.43
C MET A 277 3.75 -18.36 -15.37
N SER A 278 4.37 -17.35 -16.00
CA SER A 278 5.80 -17.39 -16.33
C SER A 278 6.73 -17.35 -15.13
N LEU A 279 6.29 -16.77 -14.01
CA LEU A 279 7.10 -16.64 -12.80
C LEU A 279 6.70 -17.63 -11.70
N GLU A 280 5.52 -18.25 -11.83
CA GLU A 280 4.96 -19.18 -10.84
C GLU A 280 4.94 -18.58 -9.41
N VAL A 281 4.59 -17.31 -9.28
CA VAL A 281 4.64 -16.57 -8.00
C VAL A 281 3.78 -17.24 -6.93
N ASP A 282 2.58 -17.69 -7.29
CA ASP A 282 1.68 -18.40 -6.38
C ASP A 282 2.34 -19.69 -5.85
N ASN A 283 2.95 -20.49 -6.73
CA ASN A 283 3.69 -21.69 -6.34
C ASN A 283 4.87 -21.37 -5.43
N TYR A 284 5.60 -20.29 -5.70
CA TYR A 284 6.71 -19.85 -4.85
C TYR A 284 6.21 -19.48 -3.45
N VAL A 285 5.14 -18.68 -3.37
CA VAL A 285 4.54 -18.24 -2.11
C VAL A 285 4.02 -19.44 -1.31
N ILE A 286 3.30 -20.36 -1.95
CA ILE A 286 2.78 -21.59 -1.31
C ILE A 286 3.90 -22.50 -0.79
N LYS A 287 5.04 -22.57 -1.50
CA LYS A 287 6.20 -23.37 -1.05
C LYS A 287 6.99 -22.69 0.07
N ASN A 288 6.97 -21.36 0.14
CA ASN A 288 7.77 -20.56 1.06
C ASN A 288 6.89 -19.80 2.07
N LYS A 289 5.86 -20.44 2.63
CA LYS A 289 4.86 -19.82 3.53
C LYS A 289 5.41 -19.04 4.72
N SER A 290 6.66 -19.29 5.12
CA SER A 290 7.33 -18.57 6.22
C SER A 290 8.08 -17.31 5.77
N ASN A 291 8.13 -17.03 4.46
CA ASN A 291 8.93 -15.97 3.88
C ASN A 291 8.09 -15.09 2.93
N ASN A 292 7.69 -13.93 3.45
CA ASN A 292 6.80 -13.00 2.76
C ASN A 292 7.54 -11.82 2.13
N TYR A 293 8.86 -11.92 1.93
CA TYR A 293 9.64 -10.82 1.37
C TYR A 293 9.15 -10.39 -0.01
N ILE A 294 8.56 -11.29 -0.82
CA ILE A 294 7.95 -10.90 -2.10
C ILE A 294 6.83 -9.88 -1.89
N SER A 295 5.88 -10.14 -0.99
CA SER A 295 4.79 -9.21 -0.71
C SER A 295 5.32 -7.86 -0.22
N LYS A 296 6.39 -7.86 0.61
CA LYS A 296 7.06 -6.64 1.09
C LYS A 296 7.76 -5.87 -0.02
N ILE A 297 8.46 -6.57 -0.93
CA ILE A 297 9.09 -5.98 -2.11
C ILE A 297 8.01 -5.32 -2.97
N CYS A 298 6.90 -6.01 -3.24
CA CYS A 298 5.80 -5.44 -4.01
C CYS A 298 5.15 -4.25 -3.32
N ALA A 299 4.99 -4.28 -1.99
CA ALA A 299 4.47 -3.14 -1.24
C ALA A 299 5.41 -1.93 -1.31
N PHE A 300 6.72 -2.12 -1.18
CA PHE A 300 7.69 -1.02 -1.33
C PHE A 300 7.79 -0.51 -2.77
N GLN A 301 7.70 -1.39 -3.77
CA GLN A 301 7.61 -0.98 -5.17
C GLN A 301 6.34 -0.17 -5.43
N LEU A 302 5.20 -0.54 -4.82
CA LEU A 302 3.97 0.23 -4.89
C LEU A 302 4.16 1.61 -4.24
N LEU A 303 4.76 1.71 -3.06
CA LEU A 303 5.02 2.99 -2.39
C LEU A 303 5.90 3.91 -3.23
N GLU A 304 6.97 3.39 -3.83
CA GLU A 304 7.83 4.16 -4.72
C GLU A 304 7.07 4.62 -5.98
N PHE A 305 6.25 3.73 -6.56
CA PHE A 305 5.39 4.08 -7.68
C PHE A 305 4.37 5.17 -7.31
N MET A 306 3.81 5.11 -6.11
CA MET A 306 2.91 6.14 -5.58
C MET A 306 3.61 7.47 -5.37
N ASN A 307 4.81 7.49 -4.80
CA ASN A 307 5.59 8.72 -4.64
C ASN A 307 5.90 9.39 -5.98
N GLY A 308 6.37 8.62 -6.96
CA GLY A 308 6.59 9.12 -8.31
C GLY A 308 5.31 9.67 -8.95
N THR A 309 4.18 8.99 -8.73
CA THR A 309 2.87 9.44 -9.20
C THR A 309 2.41 10.72 -8.50
N LEU A 310 2.67 10.87 -7.20
CA LEU A 310 2.35 12.10 -6.46
C LEU A 310 3.15 13.28 -6.98
N GLY A 311 4.45 13.10 -7.24
CA GLY A 311 5.29 14.11 -7.88
C GLY A 311 4.69 14.59 -9.20
N LEU A 312 4.27 13.66 -10.07
CA LEU A 312 3.51 13.98 -11.28
C LEU A 312 2.26 14.78 -10.95
N MET A 313 1.41 14.30 -10.04
CA MET A 313 0.10 14.92 -9.81
C MET A 313 0.22 16.36 -9.29
N LYS A 314 1.28 16.68 -8.54
CA LYS A 314 1.58 18.05 -8.10
C LYS A 314 1.95 18.99 -9.24
N GLU A 315 2.51 18.47 -10.31
CA GLU A 315 2.98 19.25 -11.45
C GLU A 315 2.05 19.19 -12.65
N ILE A 316 1.00 18.37 -12.62
CA ILE A 316 0.16 18.08 -13.79
C ILE A 316 -0.48 19.33 -14.41
N GLU A 317 -0.84 20.31 -13.59
CA GLU A 317 -1.41 21.59 -14.06
C GLU A 317 -0.40 22.41 -14.88
N ASN A 318 0.90 22.26 -14.60
CA ASN A 318 1.97 22.87 -15.41
C ASN A 318 2.09 22.22 -16.78
N TYR A 319 1.41 21.10 -17.00
CA TYR A 319 1.49 20.27 -18.19
C TYR A 319 0.16 20.17 -18.97
N ASN A 320 -0.79 21.09 -18.74
CA ASN A 320 -2.12 21.07 -19.35
C ASN A 320 -2.14 21.01 -20.90
N GLU A 321 -1.02 21.29 -21.58
CA GLU A 321 -0.88 21.19 -23.04
C GLU A 321 0.18 20.16 -23.49
N VAL A 322 0.77 19.40 -22.55
CA VAL A 322 1.87 18.49 -22.83
C VAL A 322 1.34 17.08 -23.10
N ASN A 323 1.52 16.63 -24.34
CA ASN A 323 1.26 15.24 -24.70
C ASN A 323 2.40 14.33 -24.23
N PHE A 324 2.12 13.44 -23.27
CA PHE A 324 3.07 12.43 -22.77
C PHE A 324 3.15 11.18 -23.63
N PHE A 325 2.17 11.00 -24.49
CA PHE A 325 2.12 9.93 -25.48
C PHE A 325 1.63 10.50 -26.80
N LYS A 326 1.92 9.76 -27.88
CA LYS A 326 1.30 10.00 -29.18
C LYS A 326 0.89 8.69 -29.80
N THR A 327 -0.15 8.73 -30.62
CA THR A 327 -0.48 7.60 -31.50
C THR A 327 0.70 7.37 -32.43
N LYS A 328 1.11 6.11 -32.62
CA LYS A 328 1.88 5.76 -33.81
C LYS A 328 0.98 6.12 -35.00
N ASN A 329 1.50 6.79 -36.01
CA ASN A 329 0.68 7.09 -37.19
C ASN A 329 0.19 5.75 -37.75
N ILE A 330 -1.12 5.50 -37.75
CA ILE A 330 -1.70 4.29 -38.31
C ILE A 330 -2.14 4.63 -39.73
N TYR A 331 -1.50 4.03 -40.72
CA TYR A 331 -1.80 4.20 -42.13
C TYR A 331 -2.63 3.01 -42.60
N ASN A 332 -3.90 3.27 -42.93
CA ASN A 332 -4.80 2.29 -43.53
C ASN A 332 -4.66 2.37 -45.04
N GLU A 333 -3.68 1.67 -45.59
CA GLU A 333 -3.40 1.65 -47.01
C GLU A 333 -3.52 0.22 -47.54
N GLU A 334 -4.22 0.05 -48.67
CA GLU A 334 -4.30 -1.21 -49.38
C GLU A 334 -3.18 -1.30 -50.42
N VAL A 335 -1.99 -1.70 -49.98
CA VAL A 335 -0.82 -1.85 -50.85
C VAL A 335 -0.43 -3.31 -50.94
N VAL A 336 -0.29 -3.83 -52.16
CA VAL A 336 0.27 -5.17 -52.37
C VAL A 336 1.76 -5.06 -52.58
N VAL A 337 2.51 -5.84 -51.82
CA VAL A 337 3.96 -5.82 -51.81
C VAL A 337 4.54 -7.22 -51.85
N THR A 338 5.71 -7.37 -52.45
CA THR A 338 6.48 -8.62 -52.44
C THR A 338 7.56 -8.54 -51.38
N LEU A 339 7.60 -9.52 -50.48
CA LEU A 339 8.54 -9.54 -49.37
C LEU A 339 9.94 -9.98 -49.82
N GLU A 340 10.96 -9.29 -49.35
CA GLU A 340 12.38 -9.55 -49.60
C GLU A 340 13.12 -9.86 -48.29
N ALA A 341 14.19 -10.65 -48.38
CA ALA A 341 15.09 -10.87 -47.25
C ALA A 341 15.95 -9.62 -47.00
N PRO A 342 16.22 -9.25 -45.74
CA PRO A 342 17.07 -8.10 -45.44
C PRO A 342 18.50 -8.33 -45.93
N LYS A 343 19.08 -7.33 -46.60
CA LYS A 343 20.44 -7.38 -47.18
C LYS A 343 21.55 -7.74 -46.17
N ASN A 344 21.32 -7.48 -44.88
CA ASN A 344 22.28 -7.70 -43.79
C ASN A 344 22.00 -8.97 -42.95
N GLY A 345 21.20 -9.92 -43.44
CA GLY A 345 21.07 -11.26 -42.84
C GLY A 345 20.38 -11.30 -41.47
N SER A 346 19.65 -10.24 -41.10
CA SER A 346 18.93 -10.15 -39.83
C SER A 346 17.81 -11.17 -39.77
N ARG A 347 17.94 -12.20 -38.93
CA ARG A 347 16.90 -13.22 -38.74
C ARG A 347 15.65 -12.58 -38.14
N GLY A 348 14.50 -12.87 -38.73
CA GLY A 348 13.20 -12.49 -38.16
C GLY A 348 12.48 -11.33 -38.85
N VAL A 349 12.92 -10.91 -40.04
CA VAL A 349 12.45 -9.67 -40.70
C VAL A 349 12.30 -9.91 -42.20
N LEU A 350 11.24 -9.38 -42.79
CA LEU A 350 11.08 -9.25 -44.23
C LEU A 350 10.79 -7.78 -44.58
N LEU A 351 11.29 -7.36 -45.73
CA LEU A 351 11.22 -5.97 -46.20
C LEU A 351 10.40 -5.90 -47.49
N SER A 352 9.80 -4.76 -47.79
CA SER A 352 9.35 -4.47 -49.15
C SER A 352 9.23 -2.98 -49.36
N ASN A 353 9.92 -2.43 -50.38
CA ASN A 353 10.00 -1.00 -50.60
C ASN A 353 10.37 -0.24 -49.30
N GLU A 354 9.46 0.58 -48.79
CA GLU A 354 9.61 1.34 -47.54
C GLU A 354 8.95 0.66 -46.32
N TYR A 355 8.49 -0.58 -46.45
CA TYR A 355 7.81 -1.35 -45.41
C TYR A 355 8.70 -2.44 -44.83
N GLY A 356 8.52 -2.72 -43.54
CA GLY A 356 9.15 -3.85 -42.84
C GLY A 356 8.15 -4.63 -42.00
N ILE A 357 8.37 -5.94 -41.87
CA ILE A 357 7.54 -6.82 -41.04
C ILE A 357 8.39 -7.83 -40.26
N SER A 358 7.99 -8.09 -39.01
CA SER A 358 8.58 -9.15 -38.18
C SER A 358 7.99 -10.51 -38.57
N THR A 359 8.85 -11.51 -38.79
CA THR A 359 8.44 -12.88 -39.12
C THR A 359 8.24 -13.77 -37.89
N LYS A 360 8.42 -13.22 -36.67
CA LYS A 360 8.50 -14.04 -35.44
C LYS A 360 7.23 -14.86 -35.11
N ASP A 361 6.09 -14.52 -35.71
CA ASP A 361 4.80 -15.16 -35.40
C ASP A 361 4.04 -15.66 -36.64
N LYS A 362 4.63 -15.64 -37.84
CA LYS A 362 3.86 -15.83 -39.09
C LYS A 362 4.65 -16.59 -40.17
N ASP A 363 3.98 -17.49 -40.90
CA ASP A 363 4.49 -18.27 -42.05
C ASP A 363 4.75 -17.40 -43.30
N LEU A 364 5.53 -16.34 -43.14
CA LEU A 364 5.99 -15.49 -44.24
C LEU A 364 7.43 -15.83 -44.64
N LYS A 365 7.68 -15.82 -45.95
CA LYS A 365 8.99 -16.05 -46.56
C LYS A 365 9.27 -14.96 -47.60
N ALA A 366 10.55 -14.77 -47.92
CA ALA A 366 10.92 -13.94 -49.06
C ALA A 366 10.27 -14.51 -50.34
N GLY A 367 9.74 -13.62 -51.18
CA GLY A 367 8.93 -13.93 -52.36
C GLY A 367 7.43 -13.98 -52.10
N ASP A 368 6.97 -14.03 -50.85
CA ASP A 368 5.53 -13.96 -50.55
C ASP A 368 4.98 -12.57 -50.92
N MET A 369 3.81 -12.57 -51.56
CA MET A 369 3.03 -11.34 -51.76
C MET A 369 2.02 -11.17 -50.64
N ILE A 370 1.93 -9.96 -50.10
CA ILE A 370 0.97 -9.59 -49.07
C ILE A 370 0.23 -8.32 -49.45
N LYS A 371 -1.07 -8.28 -49.16
CA LYS A 371 -1.88 -7.06 -49.16
C LYS A 371 -1.80 -6.47 -47.76
N ILE A 372 -1.07 -5.38 -47.61
CA ILE A 372 -1.04 -4.58 -46.38
C ILE A 372 -2.42 -3.94 -46.23
N THR A 373 -2.96 -3.95 -45.01
CA THR A 373 -4.23 -3.29 -44.67
C THR A 373 -4.08 -2.30 -43.53
N GLU A 374 -2.97 -2.39 -42.78
CA GLU A 374 -2.63 -1.45 -41.72
C GLU A 374 -1.10 -1.45 -41.55
N SER A 375 -0.52 -0.26 -41.44
CA SER A 375 0.88 -0.05 -41.08
C SER A 375 1.03 1.09 -40.09
N THR A 376 2.19 1.17 -39.44
CA THR A 376 2.54 2.32 -38.61
C THR A 376 3.90 2.89 -38.99
N ASP A 377 4.30 4.03 -38.41
CA ASP A 377 5.70 4.46 -38.46
C ASP A 377 6.64 3.31 -38.09
N ALA A 378 7.76 3.20 -38.81
CA ALA A 378 8.79 2.20 -38.52
C ALA A 378 9.35 2.39 -37.10
N ILE A 379 9.52 1.28 -36.40
CA ILE A 379 10.28 1.21 -35.14
C ILE A 379 11.78 1.38 -35.41
N ASP A 380 12.54 1.87 -34.43
CA ASP A 380 13.91 2.37 -34.67
C ASP A 380 14.84 1.37 -35.34
N TRP A 381 14.76 0.10 -34.97
CA TRP A 381 15.60 -0.92 -35.59
C TRP A 381 15.22 -1.20 -37.06
N LEU A 382 13.97 -0.99 -37.48
CA LEU A 382 13.56 -1.11 -38.89
C LEU A 382 14.01 0.10 -39.72
N LYS A 383 14.14 1.28 -39.11
CA LYS A 383 14.71 2.46 -39.79
C LYS A 383 16.14 2.22 -40.26
N ASN A 384 16.91 1.39 -39.53
CA ASN A 384 18.26 0.97 -39.93
C ASN A 384 18.28 0.16 -41.25
N PHE A 385 17.13 -0.37 -41.68
CA PHE A 385 16.97 -1.07 -42.96
C PHE A 385 16.36 -0.18 -44.06
N GLY A 386 16.19 1.12 -43.81
CA GLY A 386 15.57 2.06 -44.75
C GLY A 386 14.04 1.98 -44.79
N CYS A 387 13.40 1.22 -43.89
CA CYS A 387 11.94 1.20 -43.79
C CYS A 387 11.41 2.49 -43.17
N LYS A 388 10.36 3.03 -43.77
CA LYS A 388 9.56 4.12 -43.20
C LYS A 388 8.38 3.58 -42.39
N TYR A 389 7.86 2.41 -42.74
CA TYR A 389 6.66 1.85 -42.14
C TYR A 389 6.86 0.43 -41.60
N PHE A 390 6.17 0.11 -40.51
CA PHE A 390 6.05 -1.23 -39.93
C PHE A 390 4.67 -1.80 -40.20
N ILE A 391 4.60 -2.97 -40.83
CA ILE A 391 3.33 -3.60 -41.19
C ILE A 391 2.69 -4.22 -39.95
N THR A 392 1.46 -3.79 -39.61
CA THR A 392 0.71 -4.31 -38.45
C THR A 392 -0.41 -5.27 -38.84
N LYS A 393 -1.05 -5.08 -40.00
CA LYS A 393 -2.03 -6.03 -40.58
C LYS A 393 -1.81 -6.22 -42.07
N TYR A 394 -2.03 -7.46 -42.51
CA TYR A 394 -1.94 -7.85 -43.90
C TYR A 394 -2.73 -9.14 -44.17
N HIS A 395 -2.93 -9.43 -45.45
CA HIS A 395 -3.41 -10.72 -45.95
C HIS A 395 -2.40 -11.28 -46.95
N LYS A 396 -2.11 -12.59 -46.87
CA LYS A 396 -1.27 -13.24 -47.88
C LYS A 396 -2.07 -13.37 -49.17
N VAL A 397 -1.49 -12.97 -50.29
CA VAL A 397 -2.14 -13.02 -51.61
C VAL A 397 -1.57 -14.22 -52.36
N LYS A 398 -2.43 -14.99 -53.05
CA LYS A 398 -1.93 -16.07 -53.91
C LYS A 398 -1.55 -15.47 -55.27
N ASN A 399 -0.50 -16.00 -55.89
CA ASN A 399 -0.05 -15.58 -57.24
C ASN A 399 -1.15 -15.69 -58.32
N THR A 400 -2.26 -16.39 -58.05
CA THR A 400 -3.40 -16.55 -58.97
C THR A 400 -4.41 -15.40 -58.92
N ASP A 401 -4.26 -14.47 -57.99
CA ASP A 401 -5.26 -13.44 -57.70
C ASP A 401 -4.95 -12.10 -58.42
N PHE A 402 -3.99 -12.09 -59.34
CA PHE A 402 -3.58 -10.95 -60.16
C PHE A 402 -3.65 -11.23 -61.65
#